data_AF-A0A6L3SWS8-F1
#
_entry.id   AF-A0A6L3SWS8-F1
#
_cell.length_a   1.000
_cell.length_b   1.000
_cell.length_c   1.000
_cell.angle_alpha   90.00
_cell.angle_beta   90.00
_cell.angle_gamma   90.00
#
_symmetry.space_group_name_H-M   'P 1'
#
loop_
_entity.id
_entity.type
_entity.pdbx_description
1 polymer ?
#
loop_
_entity_poly.entity_id
_entity_poly.type
_entity_poly.pdbx_seq_one_letter_code
_entity_poly.pdbx_strand_id
1 'polypeptide(L)'
;MSAVAELPRADGVEYIELVSGLLHFRCERLNGTMSTANCAGRAAIAEREKAEGRYSSCLFCPIGMVHSGREHPLRILRQAAAAAGATREVIGAADTPACCPRCGRGAFRIVHSAGVCVSCYNREREARIGRNAKGKAPITFKPLRTWRVGIVLNGERTYALVHGVQSESEAIKRLIKKYDGALGFHDEQPGTVAWDADANRFEYRTAAGEVLLEVEYDGLLSYMPVAELHPGEVPAQPRAATMRMTVHEAANWLKAANEEDDTLKTTWRAQSIVCRACGVSQVHARQLSGHVEARCPACEDSTALKQQPRRAPGAAPRAYALQRRSAVADFNY
;
A
#
# COMPACT_ATOMS: atom_id res chain seq x y z
N MET A 1 -36.83 -7.15 -38.17
CA MET A 1 -36.17 -6.05 -37.43
C MET A 1 -34.82 -6.58 -36.96
N SER A 2 -33.75 -6.19 -37.64
CA SER A 2 -32.39 -6.68 -37.37
C SER A 2 -31.97 -6.16 -35.99
N ALA A 3 -31.62 -7.05 -35.07
CA ALA A 3 -31.06 -6.67 -33.77
C ALA A 3 -29.77 -5.89 -34.03
N VAL A 4 -29.75 -4.59 -33.72
CA VAL A 4 -28.53 -3.80 -33.74
C VAL A 4 -27.67 -4.35 -32.61
N ALA A 5 -26.58 -5.04 -32.97
CA ALA A 5 -25.66 -5.59 -31.99
C ALA A 5 -25.22 -4.47 -31.04
N GLU A 6 -25.43 -4.69 -29.75
CA GLU A 6 -25.15 -3.70 -28.72
C GLU A 6 -23.64 -3.41 -28.72
N LEU A 7 -23.27 -2.19 -29.08
CA LEU A 7 -21.86 -1.79 -29.18
C LEU A 7 -21.21 -1.87 -27.78
N PRO A 8 -20.01 -2.48 -27.65
CA PRO A 8 -19.40 -2.72 -26.35
C PRO A 8 -19.06 -1.40 -25.63
N ARG A 9 -19.46 -1.30 -24.37
CA ARG A 9 -19.25 -0.14 -23.49
C ARG A 9 -18.31 -0.49 -22.34
N ALA A 10 -17.24 0.28 -22.19
CA ALA A 10 -16.35 0.23 -21.04
C ALA A 10 -16.99 0.89 -19.81
N ASP A 11 -16.81 0.26 -18.65
CA ASP A 11 -17.29 0.76 -17.36
C ASP A 11 -16.63 2.10 -17.00
N GLY A 12 -17.41 3.03 -16.43
CA GLY A 12 -16.91 4.34 -16.00
C GLY A 12 -16.65 5.34 -17.13
N VAL A 13 -17.03 5.02 -18.37
CA VAL A 13 -16.91 5.92 -19.53
C VAL A 13 -18.29 6.47 -19.89
N GLU A 14 -18.40 7.79 -20.02
CA GLU A 14 -19.61 8.44 -20.52
C GLU A 14 -19.66 8.38 -22.05
N TYR A 15 -20.79 7.89 -22.58
CA TYR A 15 -21.04 7.78 -24.02
C TYR A 15 -22.09 8.78 -24.47
N ILE A 16 -21.84 9.38 -25.62
CA ILE A 16 -22.73 10.32 -26.30
C ILE A 16 -22.95 9.85 -27.74
N GLU A 17 -24.17 9.94 -28.23
CA GLU A 17 -24.49 9.64 -29.63
C GLU A 17 -24.50 10.95 -30.42
N LEU A 18 -23.36 11.30 -31.03
CA LEU A 18 -23.24 12.49 -31.87
C LEU A 18 -23.76 12.27 -33.29
N VAL A 19 -23.75 11.01 -33.76
CA VAL A 19 -24.23 10.58 -35.06
C VAL A 19 -25.07 9.33 -34.86
N SER A 20 -26.22 9.25 -35.54
CA SER A 20 -27.16 8.13 -35.38
C SER A 20 -26.48 6.79 -35.63
N GLY A 21 -26.56 5.88 -34.66
CA GLY A 21 -25.96 4.54 -34.70
C GLY A 21 -24.47 4.49 -34.32
N LEU A 22 -23.84 5.60 -33.94
CA LEU A 22 -22.43 5.66 -33.55
C LEU A 22 -22.25 6.22 -32.14
N LEU A 23 -21.73 5.39 -31.25
CA LEU A 23 -21.34 5.81 -29.91
C LEU A 23 -19.99 6.54 -29.95
N HIS A 24 -19.98 7.73 -29.35
CA HIS A 24 -18.81 8.55 -29.14
C HIS A 24 -18.52 8.69 -27.65
N PHE A 25 -17.27 8.93 -27.29
CA PHE A 25 -16.86 9.22 -25.92
C PHE A 25 -15.67 10.17 -25.93
N ARG A 26 -15.42 10.81 -24.79
CA ARG A 26 -14.22 11.61 -24.59
C ARG A 26 -13.07 10.70 -24.17
N CYS A 27 -12.09 10.50 -25.04
CA CYS A 27 -10.88 9.80 -24.71
C CYS A 27 -9.93 10.73 -23.96
N GLU A 28 -9.74 10.50 -22.66
CA GLU A 28 -8.82 11.29 -21.84
C GLU A 28 -7.37 11.15 -22.31
N ARG A 29 -6.95 9.94 -22.70
CA ARG A 29 -5.57 9.66 -23.18
C ARG A 29 -5.19 10.45 -24.43
N LEU A 30 -6.15 10.72 -25.31
CA LEU A 30 -5.93 11.46 -26.55
C LEU A 30 -6.50 12.89 -26.49
N ASN A 31 -7.03 13.28 -25.32
CA ASN A 31 -7.74 14.54 -25.08
C ASN A 31 -8.70 14.93 -26.22
N GLY A 32 -9.51 13.98 -26.67
CA GLY A 32 -10.38 14.17 -27.84
C GLY A 32 -11.60 13.27 -27.85
N THR A 33 -12.66 13.72 -28.52
CA THR A 33 -13.88 12.94 -28.71
C THR A 33 -13.74 12.02 -29.91
N MET A 34 -14.02 10.73 -29.75
CA MET A 34 -13.95 9.74 -30.84
C MET A 34 -15.03 8.68 -30.71
N SER A 35 -15.30 7.99 -31.82
CA SER A 35 -16.18 6.83 -31.82
C SER A 35 -15.52 5.60 -31.20
N THR A 36 -16.33 4.69 -30.66
CA THR A 36 -15.87 3.39 -30.13
C THR A 36 -15.11 2.59 -31.19
N ALA A 37 -15.59 2.59 -32.44
CA ALA A 37 -14.93 1.93 -33.57
C ALA A 37 -13.53 2.50 -33.87
N ASN A 38 -13.35 3.82 -33.79
CA ASN A 38 -12.03 4.45 -34.00
C ASN A 38 -11.08 4.14 -32.84
N CYS A 39 -11.59 4.10 -31.60
CA CYS A 39 -10.80 3.69 -30.44
C CYS A 39 -10.33 2.22 -30.55
N ALA A 40 -11.23 1.31 -30.94
CA ALA A 40 -10.93 -0.10 -31.19
C ALA A 40 -9.85 -0.27 -32.27
N GLY A 41 -9.99 0.44 -33.40
CA GLY A 41 -9.03 0.40 -34.49
C GLY A 41 -7.63 0.87 -34.08
N ARG A 42 -7.56 1.95 -33.29
CA ARG A 42 -6.28 2.47 -32.76
C ARG A 42 -5.60 1.50 -31.80
N ALA A 43 -6.37 0.84 -30.93
CA ALA A 43 -5.83 -0.19 -30.02
C ALA A 43 -5.28 -1.39 -30.80
N ALA A 44 -5.98 -1.86 -31.82
CA ALA A 44 -5.53 -2.97 -32.66
C ALA A 44 -4.27 -2.62 -33.47
N ILE A 45 -4.17 -1.40 -33.99
CA ILE A 45 -2.96 -0.92 -34.68
C ILE A 45 -1.79 -0.84 -33.71
N ALA A 46 -1.99 -0.28 -32.52
CA ALA A 46 -0.96 -0.15 -31.50
C ALA A 46 -0.35 -1.51 -31.10
N GLU A 47 -1.18 -2.53 -30.94
CA GLU A 47 -0.73 -3.90 -30.65
C GLU A 47 0.04 -4.53 -31.80
N ARG A 48 -0.48 -4.40 -33.04
CA ARG A 48 0.18 -4.96 -34.23
C ARG A 48 1.57 -4.36 -34.45
N GLU A 49 1.70 -3.06 -34.19
CA GLU A 49 2.94 -2.29 -34.37
C GLU A 49 3.81 -2.29 -33.12
N LYS A 50 3.46 -3.08 -32.09
CA LYS A 50 4.22 -3.25 -30.84
C LYS A 50 4.73 -1.93 -30.25
N ALA A 51 3.87 -0.91 -30.23
CA ALA A 51 4.14 0.42 -29.68
C ALA A 51 5.10 1.33 -30.47
N GLU A 52 5.58 0.96 -31.66
CA GLU A 52 6.38 1.88 -32.48
C GLU A 52 5.45 2.86 -33.22
N GLY A 53 5.49 4.14 -32.83
CA GLY A 53 4.84 5.23 -33.58
C GLY A 53 3.61 5.86 -32.93
N ARG A 54 2.72 6.43 -33.76
CA ARG A 54 1.68 7.40 -33.37
C ARG A 54 0.59 6.85 -32.43
N TYR A 55 0.47 5.53 -32.32
CA TYR A 55 -0.61 4.87 -31.58
C TYR A 55 -0.14 4.24 -30.27
N SER A 56 1.11 4.47 -29.83
CA SER A 56 1.69 3.91 -28.60
C SER A 56 0.84 4.14 -27.35
N SER A 57 0.18 5.30 -27.22
CA SER A 57 -0.73 5.63 -26.11
C SER A 57 -2.00 4.76 -26.06
N CYS A 58 -2.32 4.07 -27.15
CA CYS A 58 -3.46 3.16 -27.26
C CYS A 58 -3.09 1.70 -26.97
N LEU A 59 -1.81 1.38 -26.84
CA LEU A 59 -1.35 0.05 -26.45
C LEU A 59 -1.86 -0.29 -25.04
N PHE A 60 -2.41 -1.49 -24.87
CA PHE A 60 -3.02 -1.98 -23.62
C PHE A 60 -4.07 -1.04 -23.02
N CYS A 61 -4.71 -0.20 -23.83
CA CYS A 61 -5.78 0.67 -23.37
C CYS A 61 -7.02 -0.18 -22.97
N PRO A 62 -7.46 -0.16 -21.71
CA PRO A 62 -8.60 -0.98 -21.27
C PRO A 62 -9.90 -0.62 -22.00
N ILE A 63 -10.09 0.66 -22.32
CA ILE A 63 -11.24 1.15 -23.09
C ILE A 63 -11.16 0.61 -24.54
N GLY A 64 -9.98 0.67 -25.17
CA GLY A 64 -9.77 0.17 -26.53
C GLY A 64 -9.92 -1.35 -26.64
N MET A 65 -9.52 -2.10 -25.61
CA MET A 65 -9.75 -3.54 -25.50
C MET A 65 -11.25 -3.86 -25.44
N VAL A 66 -12.02 -3.18 -24.59
CA VAL A 66 -13.47 -3.36 -24.52
C VAL A 66 -14.13 -2.98 -25.84
N HIS A 67 -13.76 -1.83 -26.44
CA HIS A 67 -14.31 -1.40 -27.73
C HIS A 67 -13.95 -2.33 -28.89
N SER A 68 -12.85 -3.08 -28.80
CA SER A 68 -12.49 -4.14 -29.76
C SER A 68 -13.18 -5.48 -29.48
N GLY A 69 -14.13 -5.53 -28.53
CA GLY A 69 -14.88 -6.73 -28.16
C GLY A 69 -14.06 -7.73 -27.36
N ARG A 70 -12.89 -7.32 -26.84
CA ARG A 70 -12.06 -8.14 -25.95
C ARG A 70 -12.42 -7.84 -24.50
N GLU A 71 -12.34 -8.87 -23.66
CA GLU A 71 -12.60 -8.68 -22.23
C GLU A 71 -11.51 -7.82 -21.58
N HIS A 72 -11.95 -6.96 -20.66
CA HIS A 72 -11.07 -6.13 -19.86
C HIS A 72 -10.10 -7.02 -19.08
N PRO A 73 -8.77 -6.81 -19.14
CA PRO A 73 -7.80 -7.71 -18.51
C PRO A 73 -8.04 -7.80 -16.99
N LEU A 74 -8.36 -6.69 -16.32
CA LEU A 74 -8.75 -6.72 -14.90
C LEU A 74 -10.07 -7.48 -14.62
N ARG A 75 -10.98 -7.67 -15.58
CA ARG A 75 -12.26 -8.39 -15.38
C ARG A 75 -12.06 -9.90 -15.50
N ILE A 76 -11.27 -10.36 -16.48
CA ILE A 76 -10.80 -11.76 -16.56
C ILE A 76 -10.08 -12.14 -15.27
N LEU A 77 -9.18 -11.27 -14.80
CA LEU A 77 -8.41 -11.49 -13.58
C LEU A 77 -9.28 -11.50 -12.31
N ARG A 78 -10.33 -10.66 -12.25
CA ARG A 78 -11.28 -10.60 -11.12
C ARG A 78 -12.18 -11.85 -11.05
N GLN A 79 -12.59 -12.40 -12.18
CA GLN A 79 -13.38 -13.64 -12.25
C GLN A 79 -12.52 -14.87 -11.94
N ALA A 80 -11.27 -14.90 -12.41
CA ALA A 80 -10.31 -15.94 -12.06
C ALA A 80 -9.97 -15.93 -10.55
N ALA A 81 -9.82 -14.76 -9.93
CA ALA A 81 -9.60 -14.63 -8.49
C ALA A 81 -10.82 -15.07 -7.65
N ALA A 82 -12.04 -14.80 -8.12
CA ALA A 82 -13.27 -15.27 -7.48
C ALA A 82 -13.43 -16.80 -7.56
N ALA A 83 -12.98 -17.41 -8.66
CA ALA A 83 -12.98 -18.87 -8.83
C ALA A 83 -11.89 -19.59 -8.01
N ALA A 84 -10.79 -18.89 -7.64
CA ALA A 84 -9.64 -19.47 -6.96
C ALA A 84 -9.70 -19.45 -5.41
N GLY A 85 -10.78 -18.94 -4.80
CA GLY A 85 -11.05 -19.11 -3.37
C GLY A 85 -10.03 -18.50 -2.38
N ALA A 86 -9.19 -17.57 -2.82
CA ALA A 86 -8.15 -16.96 -1.98
C ALA A 86 -8.70 -15.81 -1.11
N THR A 87 -9.56 -16.11 -0.14
CA THR A 87 -10.01 -15.13 0.87
C THR A 87 -9.12 -15.20 2.12
N ARG A 88 -7.96 -14.54 2.09
CA ARG A 88 -7.31 -14.07 3.32
C ARG A 88 -7.54 -12.57 3.43
N GLU A 89 -8.27 -12.15 4.45
CA GLU A 89 -8.59 -10.75 4.69
C GLU A 89 -7.30 -9.95 4.99
N VAL A 90 -7.03 -8.96 4.15
CA VAL A 90 -5.89 -8.04 4.32
C VAL A 90 -6.29 -6.98 5.34
N ILE A 91 -5.79 -7.12 6.56
CA ILE A 91 -6.04 -6.19 7.66
C ILE A 91 -4.84 -5.27 7.82
N GLY A 92 -5.05 -3.96 7.80
CA GLY A 92 -4.05 -2.97 8.21
C GLY A 92 -4.63 -1.79 8.97
N ALA A 93 -5.79 -1.99 9.59
CA ALA A 93 -6.35 -1.00 10.49
C ALA A 93 -5.70 -1.17 11.87
N ALA A 94 -5.24 -0.07 12.45
CA ALA A 94 -5.20 0.05 13.90
C ALA A 94 -6.65 0.05 14.40
N ASP A 95 -7.25 -1.14 14.46
CA ASP A 95 -8.52 -1.50 15.08
C ASP A 95 -9.77 -0.67 14.68
N THR A 96 -9.76 0.14 13.61
CA THR A 96 -11.01 0.74 13.04
C THR A 96 -10.82 1.37 11.64
N PRO A 97 -11.80 1.22 10.72
CA PRO A 97 -11.85 1.93 9.43
C PRO A 97 -12.03 3.46 9.54
N ALA A 98 -12.13 4.00 10.76
CA ALA A 98 -12.39 5.41 11.06
C ALA A 98 -11.14 6.20 11.53
N CYS A 99 -9.92 5.70 11.30
CA CYS A 99 -8.68 6.38 11.69
C CYS A 99 -8.01 7.15 10.54
N CYS A 100 -7.40 8.29 10.87
CA CYS A 100 -6.60 9.06 9.91
C CYS A 100 -5.28 8.32 9.60
N PRO A 101 -4.94 8.06 8.32
CA PRO A 101 -3.72 7.32 7.98
C PRO A 101 -2.44 8.08 8.38
N ARG A 102 -2.48 9.42 8.43
CA ARG A 102 -1.34 10.28 8.77
C ARG A 102 -1.02 10.32 10.26
N CYS A 103 -2.02 10.57 11.11
CA CYS A 103 -1.80 10.70 12.56
C CYS A 103 -2.31 9.52 13.40
N GLY A 104 -2.97 8.54 12.77
CA GLY A 104 -3.51 7.36 13.43
C GLY A 104 -4.58 7.65 14.48
N ARG A 105 -5.21 8.84 14.47
CA ARG A 105 -6.30 9.16 15.39
C ARG A 105 -7.65 8.72 14.80
N GLY A 106 -8.43 7.97 15.58
CA GLY A 106 -9.82 7.60 15.28
C GLY A 106 -10.84 8.69 15.61
N ALA A 107 -12.09 8.50 15.19
CA ALA A 107 -13.26 9.33 15.55
C ALA A 107 -13.25 10.78 15.03
N PHE A 108 -12.43 11.11 14.03
CA PHE A 108 -12.44 12.42 13.38
C PHE A 108 -13.09 12.36 12.01
N ARG A 109 -13.79 13.43 11.61
CA ARG A 109 -14.22 13.62 10.21
C ARG A 109 -13.00 13.52 9.29
N ILE A 110 -13.06 12.61 8.33
CA ILE A 110 -12.09 12.50 7.25
C ILE A 110 -12.48 13.47 6.14
N VAL A 111 -11.52 14.26 5.68
CA VAL A 111 -11.66 15.11 4.50
C VAL A 111 -11.49 14.20 3.28
N HIS A 112 -12.58 13.87 2.61
CA HIS A 112 -12.59 12.89 1.50
C HIS A 112 -11.56 13.20 0.41
N SER A 113 -11.42 14.47 0.03
CA SER A 113 -10.46 14.90 -1.00
C SER A 113 -9.00 14.64 -0.64
N ALA A 114 -8.66 14.59 0.65
CA ALA A 114 -7.28 14.42 1.12
C ALA A 114 -7.05 13.06 1.81
N GLY A 115 -8.11 12.30 2.11
CA GLY A 115 -8.02 11.02 2.81
C GLY A 115 -7.51 11.10 4.25
N VAL A 116 -7.44 12.29 4.85
CA VAL A 116 -6.91 12.55 6.20
C VAL A 116 -7.90 13.31 7.08
N CYS A 117 -7.69 13.33 8.40
CA CYS A 117 -8.57 14.10 9.29
C CYS A 117 -8.41 15.62 9.10
N VAL A 118 -9.44 16.38 9.51
CA VAL A 118 -9.45 17.85 9.44
C VAL A 118 -8.22 18.49 10.07
N SER A 119 -7.71 17.97 11.19
CA SER A 119 -6.50 18.51 11.82
C SER A 119 -5.25 18.35 10.96
N CYS A 120 -5.06 17.17 10.36
CA CYS A 120 -3.95 16.92 9.44
C CYS A 120 -4.08 17.74 8.15
N TYR A 121 -5.29 17.89 7.63
CA TYR A 121 -5.59 18.73 6.49
C TYR A 121 -5.26 20.21 6.77
N ASN A 122 -5.68 20.73 7.93
CA ASN A 122 -5.39 22.11 8.33
C ASN A 122 -3.89 22.33 8.49
N ARG A 123 -3.15 21.41 9.12
CA ARG A 123 -1.69 21.52 9.25
C ARG A 123 -0.97 21.52 7.89
N GLU A 124 -1.46 20.73 6.94
CA GLU A 124 -0.95 20.74 5.57
C GLU A 124 -1.22 22.09 4.88
N ARG A 125 -2.41 22.65 5.06
CA ARG A 125 -2.75 23.99 4.57
C ARG A 125 -1.89 25.07 5.21
N GLU A 126 -1.68 25.02 6.52
CA GLU A 126 -0.79 25.94 7.26
C GLU A 126 0.63 25.89 6.72
N ALA A 127 1.16 24.68 6.50
CA ALA A 127 2.48 24.48 5.89
C ALA A 127 2.58 25.09 4.49
N ARG A 128 1.55 24.89 3.67
CA ARG A 128 1.46 25.47 2.32
C ARG A 128 1.43 27.00 2.32
N ILE A 129 0.73 27.61 3.29
CA ILE A 129 0.63 29.06 3.44
C ILE A 129 1.84 29.65 4.19
N GLY A 130 2.66 28.80 4.82
CA GLY A 130 3.80 29.21 5.63
C GLY A 130 3.41 29.84 6.97
N ARG A 131 2.13 29.79 7.37
CA ARG A 131 1.63 30.36 8.63
C ARG A 131 0.60 29.45 9.29
N ASN A 132 0.77 29.23 10.58
CA ASN A 132 -0.18 28.52 11.42
C ASN A 132 -1.35 29.43 11.87
N ALA A 133 -2.33 28.87 12.56
CA ALA A 133 -3.47 29.62 13.11
C ALA A 133 -3.10 30.80 14.03
N LYS A 134 -1.87 30.86 14.55
CA LYS A 134 -1.34 31.96 15.38
C LYS A 134 -0.45 32.93 14.58
N GLY A 135 -0.39 32.81 13.25
CA GLY A 135 0.43 33.64 12.37
C GLY A 135 1.93 33.31 12.37
N LYS A 136 2.37 32.22 13.02
CA LYS A 136 3.79 31.80 13.09
C LYS A 136 4.12 30.72 12.06
N ALA A 137 5.39 30.55 11.74
CA ALA A 137 5.85 29.48 10.85
C ALA A 137 5.47 28.07 11.41
N PRO A 138 4.94 27.16 10.59
CA PRO A 138 4.51 25.83 11.01
C PRO A 138 5.70 24.84 11.09
N ILE A 139 6.47 24.90 12.18
CA ILE A 139 7.70 24.11 12.35
C ILE A 139 7.50 22.61 12.60
N THR A 140 6.30 22.18 13.01
CA THR A 140 6.01 20.77 13.36
C THR A 140 5.48 19.95 12.19
N PHE A 141 5.28 20.56 11.02
CA PHE A 141 4.75 19.87 9.86
C PHE A 141 5.89 19.19 9.10
N LYS A 142 5.86 17.86 9.03
CA LYS A 142 6.76 17.10 8.16
C LYS A 142 6.37 17.34 6.70
N PRO A 143 7.31 17.73 5.82
CA PRO A 143 7.01 17.92 4.40
C PRO A 143 6.40 16.66 3.78
N LEU A 144 5.44 16.85 2.87
CA LEU A 144 4.89 15.74 2.11
C LEU A 144 5.93 15.23 1.11
N ARG A 145 6.02 13.91 0.99
CA ARG A 145 6.94 13.22 0.09
C ARG A 145 6.18 12.16 -0.70
N THR A 146 6.83 11.68 -1.74
CA THR A 146 6.40 10.55 -2.52
C THR A 146 7.11 9.30 -2.01
N TRP A 147 6.37 8.23 -1.76
CA TRP A 147 6.91 6.96 -1.28
C TRP A 147 6.62 5.84 -2.27
N ARG A 148 7.62 5.01 -2.54
CA ARG A 148 7.45 3.76 -3.29
C ARG A 148 7.22 2.62 -2.31
N VAL A 149 6.19 1.82 -2.54
CA VAL A 149 5.87 0.65 -1.72
C VAL A 149 5.77 -0.58 -2.62
N GLY A 150 6.51 -1.65 -2.30
CA GLY A 150 6.40 -2.94 -2.98
C GLY A 150 5.12 -3.65 -2.56
N ILE A 151 4.26 -3.95 -3.53
CA ILE A 151 2.93 -4.50 -3.31
C ILE A 151 2.69 -5.75 -4.14
N VAL A 152 1.89 -6.65 -3.60
CA VAL A 152 1.37 -7.82 -4.32
C VAL A 152 -0.09 -7.56 -4.59
N LEU A 153 -0.47 -7.33 -5.84
CA LEU A 153 -1.85 -7.15 -6.25
C LEU A 153 -2.27 -8.36 -7.08
N ASN A 154 -3.30 -9.08 -6.65
CA ASN A 154 -3.80 -10.28 -7.33
C ASN A 154 -2.71 -11.35 -7.60
N GLY A 155 -1.73 -11.47 -6.70
CA GLY A 155 -0.61 -12.40 -6.84
C GLY A 155 0.57 -11.88 -7.65
N GLU A 156 0.43 -10.76 -8.36
CA GLU A 156 1.51 -10.12 -9.11
C GLU A 156 2.25 -9.08 -8.27
N ARG A 157 3.58 -9.10 -8.36
CA ARG A 157 4.46 -8.16 -7.67
C ARG A 157 4.61 -6.90 -8.51
N THR A 158 4.37 -5.75 -7.90
CA THR A 158 4.52 -4.44 -8.53
C THR A 158 4.84 -3.40 -7.46
N TYR A 159 5.05 -2.16 -7.85
CA TYR A 159 5.32 -1.08 -6.92
C TYR A 159 4.23 -0.02 -7.03
N ALA A 160 3.72 0.45 -5.90
CA ALA A 160 2.87 1.64 -5.88
C ALA A 160 3.67 2.88 -5.54
N LEU A 161 3.37 3.96 -6.24
CA LEU A 161 3.84 5.29 -5.93
C LEU A 161 2.74 6.05 -5.17
N VAL A 162 3.03 6.42 -3.92
CA VAL A 162 2.07 7.12 -3.05
C VAL A 162 2.55 8.53 -2.82
N HIS A 163 1.85 9.49 -3.43
CA HIS A 163 2.14 10.91 -3.30
C HIS A 163 1.46 11.55 -2.09
N GLY A 164 2.02 12.67 -1.62
CA GLY A 164 1.35 13.54 -0.67
C GLY A 164 1.25 12.96 0.74
N VAL A 165 2.24 12.17 1.17
CA VAL A 165 2.26 11.52 2.50
C VAL A 165 3.47 11.96 3.33
N GLN A 166 3.34 11.95 4.65
CA GLN A 166 4.42 12.37 5.57
C GLN A 166 5.37 11.24 5.93
N SER A 167 4.94 9.99 5.81
CA SER A 167 5.73 8.83 6.19
C SER A 167 5.36 7.61 5.36
N GLU A 168 6.26 6.62 5.32
CA GLU A 168 5.97 5.31 4.74
C GLU A 168 4.81 4.61 5.45
N SER A 169 4.68 4.79 6.77
CA SER A 169 3.53 4.26 7.52
C SER A 169 2.19 4.81 7.00
N GLU A 170 2.13 6.10 6.65
CA GLU A 170 0.96 6.68 5.99
C GLU A 170 0.74 6.10 4.58
N ALA A 171 1.81 5.93 3.80
CA ALA A 171 1.75 5.37 2.45
C ALA A 171 1.11 3.97 2.45
N ILE A 172 1.62 3.08 3.30
CA ILE A 172 1.12 1.71 3.43
C ILE A 172 -0.35 1.70 3.86
N LYS A 173 -0.77 2.52 4.85
CA LYS A 173 -2.18 2.60 5.27
C LYS A 173 -3.11 3.05 4.16
N ARG A 174 -2.68 4.01 3.33
CA ARG A 174 -3.46 4.47 2.18
C ARG A 174 -3.64 3.35 1.16
N LEU A 175 -2.61 2.54 0.91
CA LEU A 175 -2.69 1.39 0.00
C LEU A 175 -3.62 0.31 0.54
N ILE A 176 -3.51 -0.05 1.82
CA ILE A 176 -4.41 -1.03 2.47
C ILE A 176 -5.87 -0.56 2.34
N LYS A 177 -6.13 0.72 2.56
CA LYS A 177 -7.47 1.29 2.38
C LYS A 177 -7.93 1.34 0.92
N LYS A 178 -7.01 1.56 -0.03
CA LYS A 178 -7.34 1.65 -1.47
C LYS A 178 -7.72 0.29 -2.05
N TYR A 179 -7.04 -0.78 -1.63
CA TYR A 179 -7.12 -2.10 -2.27
C TYR A 179 -7.82 -3.18 -1.42
N ASP A 180 -8.47 -2.78 -0.32
CA ASP A 180 -9.44 -3.53 0.52
C ASP A 180 -9.45 -5.06 0.33
N GLY A 181 -8.59 -5.78 1.07
CA GLY A 181 -8.57 -7.26 1.04
C GLY A 181 -7.72 -7.92 -0.05
N ALA A 182 -7.33 -7.21 -1.12
CA ALA A 182 -6.63 -7.79 -2.28
C ALA A 182 -5.12 -7.50 -2.34
N LEU A 183 -4.56 -6.92 -1.27
CA LEU A 183 -3.20 -6.37 -1.22
C LEU A 183 -2.25 -7.17 -0.31
N GLY A 184 -1.15 -7.65 -0.87
CA GLY A 184 0.04 -8.04 -0.11
C GLY A 184 1.18 -7.04 -0.29
N PHE A 185 2.31 -7.33 0.32
CA PHE A 185 3.53 -6.51 0.28
C PHE A 185 4.76 -7.36 0.05
N HIS A 186 5.74 -6.80 -0.66
CA HIS A 186 7.07 -7.39 -0.85
C HIS A 186 8.17 -6.35 -0.69
N ASP A 187 9.39 -6.85 -0.52
CA ASP A 187 10.62 -6.11 -0.22
C ASP A 187 11.67 -6.21 -1.34
N GLU A 188 11.30 -6.81 -2.48
CA GLU A 188 12.18 -6.91 -3.65
C GLU A 188 12.50 -5.53 -4.25
N GLN A 189 13.73 -5.38 -4.73
CA GLN A 189 14.17 -4.23 -5.52
C GLN A 189 13.96 -4.52 -7.02
N PRO A 190 13.67 -3.49 -7.84
CA PRO A 190 13.39 -3.69 -9.26
C PRO A 190 14.61 -4.13 -10.07
N GLY A 191 15.81 -3.90 -9.55
CA GLY A 191 17.08 -4.31 -10.14
C GLY A 191 18.22 -4.20 -9.13
N THR A 192 19.44 -4.43 -9.60
CA THR A 192 20.65 -4.23 -8.81
C THR A 192 21.03 -2.76 -8.80
N VAL A 193 21.34 -2.20 -7.64
CA VAL A 193 21.83 -0.82 -7.54
C VAL A 193 23.29 -0.78 -8.00
N ALA A 194 23.59 0.09 -8.96
CA ALA A 194 24.94 0.33 -9.46
C ALA A 194 25.28 1.82 -9.40
N TRP A 195 26.57 2.12 -9.27
CA TRP A 195 27.10 3.48 -9.36
C TRP A 195 27.53 3.76 -10.81
N ASP A 196 26.94 4.80 -11.41
CA ASP A 196 27.39 5.37 -12.68
C ASP A 196 28.38 6.50 -12.37
N ALA A 197 29.65 6.27 -12.69
CA ALA A 197 30.73 7.21 -12.42
C ALA A 197 30.68 8.45 -13.33
N ASP A 198 30.28 8.28 -14.59
CA ASP A 198 30.23 9.37 -15.57
C ASP A 198 29.09 10.33 -15.24
N ALA A 199 27.96 9.78 -14.80
CA ALA A 199 26.81 10.55 -14.36
C ALA A 199 26.82 10.94 -12.88
N ASN A 200 27.78 10.44 -12.10
CA ASN A 200 27.91 10.66 -10.65
C ASN A 200 26.60 10.40 -9.88
N ARG A 201 25.95 9.27 -10.14
CA ARG A 201 24.66 8.89 -9.52
C ARG A 201 24.51 7.39 -9.35
N PHE A 202 23.63 6.99 -8.43
CA PHE A 202 23.17 5.61 -8.35
C PHE A 202 21.95 5.37 -9.25
N GLU A 203 21.87 4.19 -9.85
CA GLU A 203 20.77 3.76 -10.71
C GLU A 203 20.50 2.26 -10.58
N TYR A 204 19.32 1.84 -10.98
CA TYR A 204 19.02 0.41 -11.09
C TYR A 204 19.45 -0.15 -12.44
N ARG A 205 20.04 -1.35 -12.40
CA ARG A 205 20.39 -2.12 -13.59
C ARG A 205 19.82 -3.52 -13.56
N THR A 206 19.53 -4.07 -14.73
CA THR A 206 19.21 -5.49 -14.90
C THR A 206 20.44 -6.36 -14.63
N ALA A 207 20.25 -7.68 -14.53
CA ALA A 207 21.37 -8.62 -14.47
C ALA A 207 22.26 -8.57 -15.73
N ALA A 208 21.71 -8.14 -16.87
CA ALA A 208 22.44 -7.93 -18.13
C ALA A 208 23.16 -6.57 -18.19
N GLY A 209 22.99 -5.70 -17.18
CA GLY A 209 23.64 -4.40 -17.09
C GLY A 209 22.87 -3.24 -17.73
N GLU A 210 21.68 -3.47 -18.28
CA GLU A 210 20.81 -2.44 -18.85
C GLU A 210 20.28 -1.52 -17.75
N VAL A 211 20.12 -0.23 -18.05
CA VAL A 211 19.60 0.76 -17.10
C VAL A 211 18.08 0.64 -17.04
N LEU A 212 17.50 0.74 -15.84
CA LEU A 212 16.04 0.74 -15.69
C LEU A 212 15.48 2.17 -15.71
N LEU A 213 14.41 2.39 -16.47
CA LEU A 213 13.54 3.57 -16.38
C LEU A 213 12.35 3.28 -15.46
N GLU A 214 11.90 4.31 -14.72
CA GLU A 214 10.68 4.24 -13.91
C GLU A 214 9.51 4.83 -14.71
N VAL A 215 8.50 4.01 -14.99
CA VAL A 215 7.29 4.41 -15.71
C VAL A 215 6.10 4.29 -14.77
N GLU A 216 5.48 5.42 -14.44
CA GLU A 216 4.28 5.46 -13.62
C GLU A 216 3.01 5.44 -14.48
N TYR A 217 2.06 4.58 -14.12
CA TYR A 217 0.71 4.59 -14.65
C TYR A 217 -0.31 4.33 -13.52
N ASP A 218 -1.22 5.27 -13.30
CA ASP A 218 -2.25 5.21 -12.24
C ASP A 218 -1.68 4.93 -10.82
N GLY A 219 -0.53 5.54 -10.52
CA GLY A 219 0.16 5.34 -9.25
C GLY A 219 0.79 3.96 -9.06
N LEU A 220 0.87 3.15 -10.12
CA LEU A 220 1.68 1.92 -10.17
C LEU A 220 2.93 2.17 -11.01
N LEU A 221 4.04 1.56 -10.62
CA LEU A 221 5.30 1.67 -11.34
C LEU A 221 5.61 0.38 -12.09
N SER A 222 6.06 0.57 -13.32
CA SER A 222 6.76 -0.44 -14.12
C SER A 222 8.21 0.00 -14.30
N TYR A 223 9.11 -0.98 -14.34
CA TYR A 223 10.51 -0.74 -14.62
C TYR A 223 10.85 -1.31 -16.00
N MET A 224 11.37 -0.45 -16.88
CA MET A 224 11.67 -0.81 -18.26
C MET A 224 13.19 -0.79 -18.48
N PRO A 225 13.80 -1.90 -18.91
CA PRO A 225 15.21 -1.89 -19.27
C PRO A 225 15.41 -1.13 -20.58
N VAL A 226 16.47 -0.32 -20.60
CA VAL A 226 16.96 0.36 -21.80
C VAL A 226 18.46 0.12 -21.92
N ALA A 227 18.90 -0.17 -23.14
CA ALA A 227 20.32 -0.35 -23.43
C ALA A 227 21.09 0.97 -23.25
N GLU A 228 20.48 2.08 -23.66
CA GLU A 228 21.04 3.43 -23.56
C GLU A 228 19.91 4.43 -23.21
N LEU A 229 20.27 5.50 -22.48
CA LEU A 229 19.35 6.58 -22.14
C LEU A 229 19.31 7.60 -23.27
N HIS A 230 18.11 7.92 -23.76
CA HIS A 230 17.91 9.01 -24.70
C HIS A 230 17.96 10.38 -24.01
N PRO A 231 18.23 11.47 -24.75
CA PRO A 231 18.19 12.81 -24.19
C PRO A 231 16.85 13.11 -23.49
N GLY A 232 16.92 13.45 -22.20
CA GLY A 232 15.75 13.77 -21.37
C GLY A 232 15.19 12.58 -20.58
N GLU A 233 15.62 11.35 -20.87
CA GLU A 233 15.30 10.19 -20.03
C GLU A 233 16.10 10.23 -18.74
N VAL A 234 15.43 9.96 -17.62
CA VAL A 234 16.04 9.93 -16.30
C VAL A 234 15.96 8.49 -15.77
N PRO A 235 17.09 7.88 -15.39
CA PRO A 235 17.08 6.53 -14.86
C PRO A 235 16.30 6.44 -13.56
N ALA A 236 15.75 5.26 -13.31
CA ALA A 236 15.06 4.92 -12.09
C ALA A 236 15.99 5.15 -10.88
N GLN A 237 15.57 6.04 -9.99
CA GLN A 237 16.36 6.36 -8.80
C GLN A 237 16.24 5.25 -7.75
N PRO A 238 17.37 4.79 -7.19
CA PRO A 238 17.37 3.83 -6.10
C PRO A 238 16.65 4.35 -4.85
N ARG A 239 15.75 3.52 -4.32
CA ARG A 239 14.98 3.81 -3.10
C ARG A 239 15.06 2.63 -2.15
N ALA A 240 14.86 2.91 -0.86
CA ALA A 240 14.71 1.86 0.13
C ALA A 240 13.58 0.89 -0.30
N ALA A 241 13.78 -0.39 -0.01
CA ALA A 241 12.74 -1.39 -0.15
C ALA A 241 11.69 -1.20 0.95
N THR A 242 10.46 -1.67 0.71
CA THR A 242 9.45 -1.73 1.76
C THR A 242 9.93 -2.63 2.88
N MET A 243 9.99 -2.08 4.10
CA MET A 243 10.57 -2.80 5.23
C MET A 243 9.67 -3.96 5.65
N ARG A 244 10.21 -5.19 5.61
CA ARG A 244 9.52 -6.42 6.05
C ARG A 244 10.30 -7.12 7.14
N MET A 245 9.66 -7.32 8.28
CA MET A 245 10.25 -7.99 9.45
C MET A 245 9.21 -8.86 10.15
N THR A 246 9.66 -9.91 10.84
CA THR A 246 8.85 -10.58 11.87
C THR A 246 8.56 -9.60 13.01
N VAL A 247 7.55 -9.87 13.83
CA VAL A 247 7.21 -8.98 14.95
C VAL A 247 8.35 -8.88 15.98
N HIS A 248 9.15 -9.94 16.12
CA HIS A 248 10.31 -10.01 17.02
C HIS A 248 11.48 -9.16 16.52
N GLU A 249 11.83 -9.29 15.23
CA GLU A 249 12.83 -8.42 14.59
C GLU A 249 12.40 -6.95 14.66
N ALA A 250 11.12 -6.66 14.40
CA ALA A 250 10.59 -5.31 14.47
C ALA A 250 10.70 -4.72 15.88
N ALA A 251 10.38 -5.48 16.94
CA ALA A 251 10.51 -5.00 18.31
C ALA A 251 11.97 -4.68 18.68
N ASN A 252 12.92 -5.53 18.26
CA ASN A 252 14.35 -5.31 18.48
C ASN A 252 14.85 -4.09 17.71
N TRP A 253 14.46 -3.96 16.45
CA TRP A 253 14.78 -2.80 15.60
C TRP A 253 14.28 -1.51 16.22
N LEU A 254 13.00 -1.45 16.59
CA LEU A 254 12.37 -0.27 17.19
C LEU A 254 12.92 0.08 18.58
N LYS A 255 13.45 -0.90 19.32
CA LYS A 255 14.16 -0.66 20.58
C LYS A 255 15.52 0.00 20.35
N ALA A 256 16.21 -0.36 19.26
CA ALA A 256 17.52 0.18 18.90
C ALA A 256 17.43 1.52 18.14
N ALA A 257 16.38 1.69 17.33
CA ALA A 257 16.06 2.91 16.61
C ALA A 257 15.55 3.97 17.61
N ASN A 258 16.49 4.63 18.28
CA ASN A 258 16.23 5.78 19.15
C ASN A 258 15.91 7.03 18.30
N GLU A 259 15.00 6.92 17.34
CA GLU A 259 14.67 8.01 16.42
C GLU A 259 13.59 8.92 17.03
N GLU A 260 13.92 10.21 17.12
CA GLU A 260 13.10 11.27 17.72
C GLU A 260 11.70 11.44 17.09
N ASP A 261 11.48 10.83 15.93
CA ASP A 261 10.43 11.25 15.00
C ASP A 261 9.22 10.30 14.94
N ASP A 262 9.31 9.13 15.60
CA ASP A 262 8.21 8.18 15.81
C ASP A 262 8.32 7.54 17.22
N THR A 263 8.48 8.39 18.24
CA THR A 263 8.54 7.94 19.64
C THR A 263 7.39 7.00 19.96
N LEU A 264 7.74 5.74 20.21
CA LEU A 264 6.80 4.70 20.58
C LEU A 264 5.96 5.19 21.75
N LYS A 265 4.64 5.10 21.59
CA LYS A 265 3.69 5.51 22.63
C LYS A 265 3.28 4.29 23.45
N THR A 266 2.67 4.54 24.60
CA THR A 266 2.02 3.49 25.38
C THR A 266 0.80 2.87 24.68
N THR A 267 0.31 3.53 23.62
CA THR A 267 -0.78 3.05 22.75
C THR A 267 -0.21 2.37 21.52
N TRP A 268 -0.87 1.31 21.05
CA TRP A 268 -0.52 0.63 19.81
C TRP A 268 -0.56 1.59 18.62
N ARG A 269 0.53 1.62 17.85
CA ARG A 269 0.67 2.42 16.63
C ARG A 269 1.23 1.57 15.51
N ALA A 270 0.61 1.66 14.34
CA ALA A 270 1.13 1.03 13.13
C ALA A 270 2.41 1.73 12.64
N GLN A 271 3.45 0.93 12.41
CA GLN A 271 4.79 1.34 12.03
C GLN A 271 4.97 1.29 10.50
N SER A 272 6.09 1.80 9.98
CA SER A 272 6.49 1.65 8.57
C SER A 272 6.95 0.22 8.20
N ILE A 273 6.77 -0.74 9.10
CA ILE A 273 7.21 -2.12 8.95
C ILE A 273 6.00 -2.99 8.60
N VAL A 274 6.11 -3.79 7.55
CA VAL A 274 5.13 -4.83 7.20
C VAL A 274 5.53 -6.16 7.87
N CYS A 275 4.54 -6.88 8.39
CA CYS A 275 4.74 -8.20 8.97
C CYS A 275 5.19 -9.20 7.89
N ARG A 276 6.41 -9.73 8.02
CA ARG A 276 6.98 -10.71 7.09
C ARG A 276 6.19 -12.01 7.05
N ALA A 277 5.66 -12.45 8.19
CA ALA A 277 4.95 -13.73 8.32
C ALA A 277 3.66 -13.79 7.50
N CYS A 278 2.85 -12.73 7.54
CA CYS A 278 1.59 -12.68 6.79
C CYS A 278 1.70 -11.93 5.46
N GLY A 279 2.64 -10.98 5.35
CA GLY A 279 2.83 -10.16 4.15
C GLY A 279 1.69 -9.19 3.83
N VAL A 280 0.69 -9.04 4.70
CA VAL A 280 -0.55 -8.28 4.41
C VAL A 280 -0.82 -7.12 5.38
N SER A 281 -0.14 -7.07 6.52
CA SER A 281 -0.39 -6.06 7.57
C SER A 281 0.86 -5.31 7.97
N GLN A 282 0.68 -4.06 8.40
CA GLN A 282 1.69 -3.37 9.19
C GLN A 282 1.86 -4.01 10.57
N VAL A 283 3.09 -3.96 11.09
CA VAL A 283 3.39 -4.23 12.49
C VAL A 283 2.90 -3.06 13.32
N HIS A 284 2.17 -3.36 14.40
CA HIS A 284 1.81 -2.40 15.42
C HIS A 284 2.81 -2.51 16.56
N ALA A 285 3.29 -1.38 17.06
CA ALA A 285 4.19 -1.34 18.20
C ALA A 285 3.74 -0.35 19.27
N ARG A 286 4.19 -0.58 20.50
CA ARG A 286 4.05 0.32 21.64
C ARG A 286 5.25 0.20 22.57
N GLN A 287 5.45 1.19 23.42
CA GLN A 287 6.41 1.13 24.52
C GLN A 287 5.68 1.14 25.86
N LEU A 288 5.86 0.09 26.65
CA LEU A 288 5.24 -0.08 27.96
C LEU A 288 6.32 -0.42 28.99
N SER A 289 6.43 0.39 30.05
CA SER A 289 7.40 0.17 31.14
C SER A 289 8.84 -0.03 30.65
N GLY A 290 9.28 0.72 29.64
CA GLY A 290 10.61 0.60 29.06
C GLY A 290 10.82 -0.58 28.08
N HIS A 291 9.81 -1.42 27.90
CA HIS A 291 9.83 -2.52 26.93
C HIS A 291 9.10 -2.14 25.65
N VAL A 292 9.66 -2.53 24.50
CA VAL A 292 9.01 -2.41 23.19
C VAL A 292 8.23 -3.70 22.92
N GLU A 293 6.93 -3.55 22.74
CA GLU A 293 6.04 -4.64 22.32
C GLU A 293 5.62 -4.40 20.87
N ALA A 294 5.57 -5.47 20.08
CA ALA A 294 5.14 -5.46 18.70
C ALA A 294 4.12 -6.58 18.45
N ARG A 295 3.15 -6.34 17.57
CA ARG A 295 2.12 -7.31 17.17
C ARG A 295 1.72 -7.13 15.71
N CYS A 296 1.24 -8.21 15.09
CA CYS A 296 0.56 -8.18 13.81
C CYS A 296 -0.95 -8.34 14.02
N PRO A 297 -1.81 -7.39 13.62
CA PRO A 297 -3.25 -7.53 13.76
C PRO A 297 -3.86 -8.57 12.81
N ALA A 298 -3.17 -8.96 11.72
CA ALA A 298 -3.72 -9.90 10.73
C ALA A 298 -3.44 -11.37 11.05
N CYS A 299 -2.24 -11.70 11.54
CA CYS A 299 -1.86 -13.08 11.89
C CYS A 299 -1.66 -13.30 13.37
N GLU A 300 -1.95 -12.29 14.19
CA GLU A 300 -1.91 -12.34 15.67
C GLU A 300 -0.54 -12.64 16.30
N ASP A 301 0.52 -12.71 15.49
CA ASP A 301 1.90 -12.84 15.97
C ASP A 301 2.25 -11.63 16.86
N SER A 302 2.91 -11.87 17.99
CA SER A 302 3.11 -10.85 19.02
C SER A 302 4.31 -11.14 19.91
N THR A 303 5.06 -10.09 20.25
CA THR A 303 6.15 -10.14 21.25
C THR A 303 5.65 -9.88 22.67
N ALA A 304 4.40 -9.43 22.84
CA ALA A 304 3.82 -9.23 24.15
C ALA A 304 3.84 -10.56 24.91
N LEU A 305 4.53 -10.60 26.05
CA LEU A 305 4.43 -11.71 26.99
C LEU A 305 2.95 -11.94 27.26
N LYS A 306 2.46 -13.18 27.08
CA LYS A 306 1.10 -13.55 27.52
C LYS A 306 0.98 -13.09 28.96
N GLN A 307 0.28 -11.99 29.19
CA GLN A 307 -0.03 -11.55 30.54
C GLN A 307 -0.84 -12.69 31.11
N GLN A 308 -0.24 -13.48 32.01
CA GLN A 308 -1.03 -14.33 32.88
C GLN A 308 -2.11 -13.40 33.47
N PRO A 309 -3.39 -13.80 33.41
CA PRO A 309 -4.46 -12.94 33.88
C PRO A 309 -4.09 -12.45 35.27
N ARG A 310 -3.99 -11.12 35.43
CA ARG A 310 -3.73 -10.52 36.74
C ARG A 310 -4.76 -11.13 37.69
N ARG A 311 -4.31 -11.94 38.65
CA ARG A 311 -5.15 -12.36 39.77
C ARG A 311 -5.74 -11.08 40.33
N ALA A 312 -7.07 -11.00 40.33
CA ALA A 312 -7.77 -9.89 40.95
C ALA A 312 -7.22 -9.69 42.37
N PRO A 313 -6.84 -8.47 42.78
CA PRO A 313 -6.47 -8.22 44.16
C PRO A 313 -7.74 -8.36 45.00
N GLY A 314 -7.94 -9.51 45.63
CA GLY A 314 -9.13 -9.71 46.47
C GLY A 314 -9.58 -11.13 46.79
N ALA A 315 -8.88 -12.19 46.39
CA ALA A 315 -9.21 -13.54 46.86
C ALA A 315 -8.18 -14.00 47.90
N ALA A 316 -8.42 -13.66 49.16
CA ALA A 316 -7.76 -14.31 50.28
C ALA A 316 -8.00 -15.83 50.20
N PRO A 317 -6.99 -16.68 50.48
CA PRO A 317 -7.20 -18.12 50.51
C PRO A 317 -8.14 -18.44 51.66
N ARG A 318 -9.34 -18.94 51.34
CA ARG A 318 -10.22 -19.57 52.32
C ARG A 318 -9.49 -20.79 52.87
N ALA A 319 -9.14 -20.72 54.15
CA ALA A 319 -8.72 -21.85 54.95
C ALA A 319 -9.77 -22.96 54.84
N TYR A 320 -9.33 -24.16 54.48
CA TYR A 320 -10.06 -25.39 54.77
C TYR A 320 -9.27 -26.15 55.83
N ALA A 321 -9.72 -26.02 57.07
CA ALA A 321 -9.46 -27.00 58.10
C ALA A 321 -10.42 -28.18 57.89
N LEU A 322 -9.90 -29.41 57.98
CA LEU A 322 -10.55 -30.66 58.43
C LEU A 322 -9.47 -31.76 58.31
N GLN A 323 -8.73 -32.05 59.37
CA GLN A 323 -8.96 -33.11 60.38
C GLN A 323 -8.40 -34.50 60.02
N ARG A 324 -7.24 -34.78 60.64
CA ARG A 324 -6.78 -35.99 61.36
C ARG A 324 -7.33 -37.38 60.98
N ARG A 325 -6.38 -38.31 60.74
CA ARG A 325 -6.15 -39.62 61.44
C ARG A 325 -4.90 -40.30 60.82
N SER A 326 -3.75 -40.33 61.50
CA SER A 326 -3.23 -41.36 62.45
C SER A 326 -2.70 -42.65 61.81
N ALA A 327 -1.36 -42.79 61.78
CA ALA A 327 -0.55 -44.02 61.92
C ALA A 327 0.92 -43.55 61.98
N VAL A 328 1.54 -43.37 63.15
CA VAL A 328 2.36 -44.35 63.90
C VAL A 328 3.14 -45.31 63.00
N ALA A 329 4.44 -45.07 62.84
CA ALA A 329 5.52 -46.05 63.01
C ALA A 329 6.89 -45.35 62.87
N ASP A 330 7.62 -45.35 63.97
CA ASP A 330 9.07 -45.57 64.13
C ASP A 330 10.04 -45.09 63.04
N PHE A 331 11.05 -44.32 63.44
CA PHE A 331 12.44 -44.79 63.39
C PHE A 331 13.34 -43.89 64.27
N ASN A 332 13.96 -44.53 65.25
CA ASN A 332 15.17 -44.07 65.94
C ASN A 332 16.34 -44.06 64.94
N TYR A 333 17.12 -42.98 64.91
CA TYR A 333 18.58 -42.93 65.13
C TYR A 333 19.06 -41.48 65.05
#